data_AF-A0A350IZJ6-F1
#
_entry.id   AF-A0A350IZJ6-F1
#
_cell.length_a   1.000
_cell.length_b   1.000
_cell.length_c   1.000
_cell.angle_alpha   90.00
_cell.angle_beta   90.00
_cell.angle_gamma   90.00
#
_symmetry.space_group_name_H-M   'P 1'
#
loop_
_entity.id
_entity.type
_entity.pdbx_description
1 polymer ?
#
loop_
_entity_poly.entity_id
_entity_poly.type
_entity_poly.pdbx_seq_one_letter_code
_entity_poly.pdbx_strand_id
1 'polypeptide(L)'
;MDRTEKIPVQEQKKIQKRAKKNAKPKMKKQMKIIAVVMSVISIVLAAVLGFMLWNLNMLPALYFGIAMLVLLLLVGGISALILSARKVQVLIVGIVCSLIFDVIMGGGIYYLNGAASALKKITTTKTEIALVDVYVNADDTAETIEDANGYRFGVLSELDRENTDEAVSKINEDLGYEIETAEYGNYMQMVDAVEANEIDAFILNTAYMEILADMEGYQNISERVKSIAEYEVEHKTEISEKPVVEKTSDTFTVYVSGIDTEGVVSTKSRSDVNILMTVNTKTKQVLLVNTPRDYYVPLPISGGARDKLTHAGIYGVETSMGTLDMLYGTSTDYYFRLNFSGFETIIDALGGVDVYSDYEFVTLHGNYYIAPGMNHLNGNQALGFVRERYSLPGGDHDRGKNQMKVIKA
;
A
#
# COMPACT_ATOMS: atom_id res chain seq x y z
N MET A 1 -19.79 85.43 22.63
CA MET A 1 -18.46 84.80 22.53
C MET A 1 -18.65 83.43 21.94
N ASP A 2 -18.47 83.27 20.62
CA ASP A 2 -17.97 82.01 20.07
C ASP A 2 -17.37 82.30 18.68
N ARG A 3 -16.04 82.43 18.61
CA ARG A 3 -15.29 82.61 17.36
C ARG A 3 -14.89 81.21 16.89
N THR A 4 -15.65 80.62 15.97
CA THR A 4 -15.18 79.45 15.22
C THR A 4 -14.26 79.93 14.10
N GLU A 5 -12.96 80.00 14.38
CA GLU A 5 -11.92 80.20 13.37
C GLU A 5 -11.91 79.01 12.39
N LYS A 6 -12.39 79.24 11.16
CA LYS A 6 -12.24 78.27 10.07
C LYS A 6 -10.79 78.25 9.60
N ILE A 7 -10.11 77.12 9.85
CA ILE A 7 -8.75 76.84 9.38
C ILE A 7 -8.68 77.02 7.85
N PRO A 8 -7.77 77.84 7.29
CA PRO A 8 -7.64 78.08 5.86
C PRO A 8 -7.38 76.79 5.07
N VAL A 9 -7.96 76.67 3.87
CA VAL A 9 -7.85 75.48 2.98
C VAL A 9 -6.39 75.09 2.67
N GLN A 10 -5.47 76.06 2.61
CA GLN A 10 -4.04 75.80 2.42
C GLN A 10 -3.38 75.11 3.62
N GLU A 11 -3.86 75.41 4.82
CA GLU A 11 -3.37 74.83 6.08
C GLU A 11 -3.90 73.41 6.27
N GLN A 12 -5.17 73.16 5.89
CA GLN A 12 -5.72 71.80 5.79
C GLN A 12 -4.94 70.92 4.79
N LYS A 13 -4.56 71.47 3.62
CA LYS A 13 -3.71 70.76 2.63
C LYS A 13 -2.29 70.48 3.17
N LYS A 14 -1.71 71.37 3.98
CA LYS A 14 -0.42 71.15 4.65
C LYS A 14 -0.52 70.08 5.74
N ILE A 15 -1.59 70.07 6.54
CA ILE A 15 -1.87 69.05 7.56
C ILE A 15 -2.06 67.68 6.89
N GLN A 16 -2.86 67.58 5.83
CA GLN A 16 -3.00 66.34 5.06
C GLN A 16 -1.68 65.85 4.42
N LYS A 17 -0.86 66.76 3.87
CA LYS A 17 0.47 66.40 3.33
C LYS A 17 1.42 65.92 4.44
N ARG A 18 1.42 66.54 5.61
CA ARG A 18 2.22 66.11 6.78
C ARG A 18 1.73 64.77 7.34
N ALA A 19 0.41 64.56 7.43
CA ALA A 19 -0.17 63.28 7.83
C ALA A 19 0.20 62.15 6.85
N LYS A 20 0.10 62.38 5.53
CA LYS A 20 0.55 61.43 4.50
C LYS A 20 2.07 61.20 4.53
N LYS A 21 2.88 62.23 4.84
CA LYS A 21 4.35 62.13 4.96
C LYS A 21 4.77 61.32 6.19
N ASN A 22 4.04 61.41 7.30
CA ASN A 22 4.30 60.66 8.53
C ASN A 22 3.70 59.25 8.52
N ALA A 23 2.61 59.00 7.77
CA ALA A 23 2.01 57.69 7.59
C ALA A 23 2.88 56.74 6.74
N LYS A 24 3.54 57.22 5.68
CA LYS A 24 4.43 56.42 4.80
C LYS A 24 5.58 55.69 5.54
N PRO A 25 6.38 56.33 6.42
CA PRO A 25 7.44 55.64 7.15
C PRO A 25 6.90 54.69 8.23
N LYS A 26 5.76 54.99 8.86
CA LYS A 26 5.10 54.09 9.84
C LYS A 26 4.58 52.82 9.17
N MET A 27 3.91 52.96 8.02
CA MET A 27 3.42 51.85 7.20
C MET A 27 4.57 50.98 6.67
N LYS A 28 5.65 51.60 6.18
CA LYS A 28 6.86 50.86 5.74
C LYS A 28 7.50 50.04 6.87
N LYS A 29 7.54 50.56 8.10
CA LYS A 29 8.08 49.85 9.27
C LYS A 29 7.23 48.62 9.61
N GLN A 30 5.90 48.76 9.61
CA GLN A 30 4.98 47.64 9.84
C GLN A 30 5.08 46.57 8.75
N MET A 31 5.08 46.96 7.47
CA MET A 31 5.26 46.01 6.37
C MET A 31 6.60 45.28 6.42
N LYS A 32 7.67 45.95 6.88
CA LYS A 32 8.98 45.31 7.01
C LYS A 32 8.99 44.23 8.10
N ILE A 33 8.27 44.45 9.20
CA ILE A 33 8.09 43.42 10.24
C ILE A 33 7.33 42.22 9.66
N ILE A 34 6.21 42.47 8.97
CA ILE A 34 5.42 41.40 8.34
C ILE A 34 6.27 40.61 7.34
N ALA A 35 7.02 41.29 6.48
CA ALA A 35 7.89 40.64 5.50
C ALA A 35 8.97 39.77 6.15
N VAL A 36 9.58 40.25 7.24
CA VAL A 36 10.58 39.46 7.99
C VAL A 36 9.93 38.23 8.62
N VAL A 37 8.72 38.36 9.20
CA VAL A 37 7.99 37.22 9.76
C VAL A 37 7.68 36.18 8.68
N MET A 38 7.17 36.60 7.52
CA MET A 38 6.93 35.71 6.37
C MET A 38 8.22 35.00 5.92
N SER A 39 9.32 35.74 5.82
CA SER A 39 10.63 35.17 5.48
C SER A 39 11.10 34.10 6.48
N VAL A 40 10.82 34.30 7.78
CA VAL A 40 11.13 33.30 8.81
C VAL A 40 10.23 32.07 8.65
N ILE A 41 8.94 32.26 8.34
CA ILE A 41 8.02 31.15 8.05
C ILE A 41 8.54 30.33 6.85
N SER A 42 8.98 30.99 5.77
CA SER A 42 9.58 30.32 4.61
C SER A 42 10.80 29.46 4.98
N ILE A 43 11.68 29.97 5.87
CA ILE A 43 12.84 29.21 6.37
C ILE A 43 12.39 27.99 7.19
N VAL A 44 11.36 28.12 8.02
CA VAL A 44 10.85 27.01 8.82
C VAL A 44 10.20 25.95 7.93
N LEU A 45 9.33 26.34 6.99
CA LEU A 45 8.70 25.40 6.06
C LEU A 45 9.75 24.68 5.19
N ALA A 46 10.77 25.41 4.75
CA ALA A 46 11.94 24.86 4.06
C ALA A 46 12.66 23.78 4.86
N ALA A 47 12.95 24.07 6.13
CA ALA A 47 13.61 23.12 7.02
C ALA A 47 12.73 21.89 7.31
N VAL A 48 11.43 22.08 7.53
CA VAL A 48 10.47 20.98 7.73
C VAL A 48 10.40 20.08 6.50
N LEU A 49 10.24 20.65 5.30
CA LEU A 49 10.22 19.87 4.06
C LEU A 49 11.53 19.11 3.86
N GLY A 50 12.68 19.76 4.07
CA GLY A 50 13.99 19.12 3.98
C GLY A 50 14.15 17.96 4.96
N PHE A 51 13.71 18.14 6.22
CA PHE A 51 13.71 17.08 7.22
C PHE A 51 12.81 15.90 6.83
N MET A 52 11.62 16.18 6.30
CA MET A 52 10.71 15.12 5.83
C MET A 52 11.29 14.34 4.65
N LEU A 53 11.83 15.04 3.63
CA LEU A 53 12.47 14.40 2.48
C LEU A 53 13.65 13.50 2.89
N TRP A 54 14.41 13.93 3.89
CA TRP A 54 15.49 13.13 4.47
C TRP A 54 14.96 11.90 5.20
N ASN A 55 14.00 12.08 6.11
CA ASN A 55 13.48 11.00 6.95
C ASN A 55 12.73 9.92 6.14
N LEU A 56 12.09 10.30 5.03
CA LEU A 56 11.39 9.38 4.15
C LEU A 56 12.32 8.70 3.13
N ASN A 57 13.60 9.10 3.07
CA ASN A 57 14.60 8.56 2.14
C ASN A 57 14.13 8.51 0.67
N MET A 58 13.31 9.48 0.25
CA MET A 58 12.65 9.47 -1.07
C MET A 58 13.59 9.85 -2.22
N LEU A 59 14.72 10.48 -1.92
CA LEU A 59 15.66 10.98 -2.91
C LEU A 59 17.07 10.42 -2.64
N PRO A 60 17.78 9.93 -3.67
CA PRO A 60 19.20 9.64 -3.54
C PRO A 60 19.98 10.88 -3.06
N ALA A 61 21.04 10.67 -2.27
CA ALA A 61 21.78 11.74 -1.58
C ALA A 61 22.20 12.90 -2.50
N LEU A 62 22.60 12.60 -3.75
CA LEU A 62 22.94 13.62 -4.74
C LEU A 62 21.76 14.53 -5.07
N TYR A 63 20.60 13.96 -5.40
CA TYR A 63 19.39 14.72 -5.75
C TYR A 63 18.82 15.44 -4.53
N PHE A 64 18.89 14.83 -3.34
CA PHE A 64 18.55 15.50 -2.09
C PHE A 64 19.42 16.75 -1.88
N GLY A 65 20.75 16.64 -2.07
CA GLY A 65 21.67 17.76 -1.95
C GLY A 65 21.36 18.88 -2.95
N ILE A 66 21.06 18.54 -4.20
CA ILE A 66 20.62 19.52 -5.22
C ILE A 66 19.31 20.19 -4.80
N ALA A 67 18.31 19.43 -4.38
CA ALA A 67 17.03 19.96 -3.94
C ALA A 67 17.20 20.92 -2.76
N MET A 68 17.97 20.54 -1.74
CA MET A 68 18.26 21.41 -0.59
C MET A 68 19.01 22.68 -0.99
N LEU A 69 19.95 22.60 -1.93
CA LEU A 69 20.67 23.78 -2.43
C LEU A 69 19.71 24.75 -3.15
N VAL A 70 18.84 24.24 -4.02
CA VAL A 70 17.82 25.05 -4.71
C VAL A 70 16.90 25.71 -3.68
N LEU A 71 16.48 24.97 -2.67
CA LEU A 71 15.58 25.44 -1.62
C LEU A 71 16.24 26.55 -0.78
N LEU A 72 17.51 26.38 -0.41
CA LEU A 72 18.30 27.40 0.27
C LEU A 72 18.50 28.66 -0.58
N LEU A 73 18.74 28.52 -1.89
CA LEU A 73 18.88 29.66 -2.80
C LEU A 73 17.57 30.44 -2.95
N LEU A 74 16.42 29.75 -3.04
CA LEU A 74 15.11 30.39 -3.12
C LEU A 74 14.79 31.16 -1.84
N VAL A 75 14.91 30.51 -0.69
CA VAL A 75 14.64 31.12 0.62
C VAL A 75 15.62 32.25 0.91
N GLY A 76 16.91 32.04 0.63
CA GLY A 76 17.96 33.05 0.77
C GLY A 76 17.72 34.25 -0.15
N GLY A 77 17.29 34.02 -1.39
CA GLY A 77 16.93 35.06 -2.35
C GLY A 77 15.74 35.90 -1.90
N ILE A 78 14.66 35.26 -1.43
CA ILE A 78 13.49 35.95 -0.86
C ILE A 78 13.90 36.78 0.36
N SER A 79 14.67 36.18 1.27
CA SER A 79 15.16 36.85 2.49
C SER A 79 16.03 38.05 2.16
N ALA A 80 16.98 37.91 1.22
CA ALA A 80 17.85 38.99 0.77
C ALA A 80 17.06 40.12 0.11
N LEU A 81 16.04 39.80 -0.70
CA LEU A 81 15.17 40.78 -1.35
C LEU A 81 14.38 41.59 -0.32
N ILE A 82 13.88 40.96 0.75
CA ILE A 82 13.17 41.62 1.85
C ILE A 82 14.11 42.49 2.68
N LEU A 83 15.29 41.99 3.04
CA LEU A 83 16.25 42.70 3.89
C LEU A 83 16.86 43.92 3.18
N SER A 84 17.17 43.78 1.89
CA SER A 84 17.75 44.84 1.04
C SER A 84 16.72 45.85 0.51
N ALA A 85 15.42 45.62 0.74
CA ALA A 85 14.34 46.47 0.21
C ALA A 85 14.41 47.92 0.73
N ARG A 86 14.91 48.83 -0.14
CA ARG A 86 14.90 50.29 0.12
C ARG A 86 13.58 50.95 -0.28
N LYS A 87 12.89 50.42 -1.30
CA LYS A 87 11.61 50.93 -1.82
C LYS A 87 10.45 50.05 -1.35
N VAL A 88 9.27 50.65 -1.10
CA VAL A 88 8.07 49.91 -0.65
C VAL A 88 7.61 48.89 -1.71
N GLN A 89 7.76 49.19 -3.00
CA GLN A 89 7.42 48.26 -4.09
C GLN A 89 8.22 46.95 -4.02
N VAL A 90 9.52 47.03 -3.73
CA VAL A 90 10.39 45.84 -3.59
C VAL A 90 9.97 45.00 -2.39
N LEU A 91 9.55 45.66 -1.30
CA LEU A 91 9.04 44.98 -0.11
C LEU A 91 7.74 44.22 -0.41
N ILE A 92 6.83 44.82 -1.20
CA ILE A 92 5.59 44.16 -1.62
C ILE A 92 5.91 42.92 -2.47
N VAL A 93 6.84 43.04 -3.43
CA VAL A 93 7.28 41.89 -4.24
C VAL A 93 7.82 40.77 -3.36
N GLY A 94 8.67 41.07 -2.38
CA GLY A 94 9.20 40.06 -1.45
C GLY A 94 8.12 39.37 -0.63
N ILE A 95 7.13 40.12 -0.13
CA ILE A 95 5.98 39.54 0.58
C ILE A 95 5.19 38.59 -0.33
N VAL A 96 4.92 39.00 -1.58
CA VAL A 96 4.17 38.16 -2.53
C VAL A 96 4.95 36.90 -2.89
N CYS A 97 6.25 37.02 -3.16
CA CYS A 97 7.10 35.86 -3.44
C CYS A 97 7.18 34.90 -2.25
N SER A 98 7.34 35.42 -1.03
CA SER A 98 7.35 34.64 0.21
C SER A 98 6.01 33.91 0.39
N LEU A 99 4.89 34.59 0.16
CA LEU A 99 3.56 33.99 0.28
C LEU A 99 3.35 32.85 -0.74
N ILE A 100 3.71 33.06 -2.00
CA ILE A 100 3.62 32.02 -3.04
C ILE A 100 4.50 30.83 -2.67
N PHE A 101 5.73 31.09 -2.23
CA PHE A 101 6.65 30.05 -1.78
C PHE A 101 6.08 29.27 -0.60
N ASP A 102 5.54 29.94 0.41
CA ASP A 102 4.95 29.31 1.59
C ASP A 102 3.73 28.44 1.24
N VAL A 103 2.90 28.88 0.30
CA VAL A 103 1.76 28.09 -0.20
C VAL A 103 2.24 26.82 -0.91
N ILE A 104 3.26 26.93 -1.77
CA ILE A 104 3.85 25.78 -2.47
C ILE A 104 4.47 24.80 -1.46
N MET A 105 5.23 25.31 -0.50
CA MET A 105 5.88 24.51 0.54
C MET A 105 4.87 23.82 1.45
N GLY A 106 3.84 24.55 1.89
CA GLY A 106 2.74 24.00 2.68
C GLY A 106 1.98 22.90 1.94
N GLY A 107 1.71 23.10 0.64
CA GLY A 107 1.17 22.06 -0.23
C GLY A 107 2.07 20.83 -0.32
N GLY A 108 3.37 21.03 -0.57
CA GLY A 108 4.34 19.92 -0.62
C GLY A 108 4.43 19.12 0.68
N ILE A 109 4.43 19.80 1.84
CA ILE A 109 4.40 19.16 3.16
C ILE A 109 3.09 18.39 3.36
N TYR A 110 1.95 18.93 2.93
CA TYR A 110 0.65 18.25 3.01
C TYR A 110 0.65 16.94 2.20
N TYR A 111 1.09 16.99 0.95
CA TYR A 111 1.18 15.79 0.10
C TYR A 111 2.17 14.75 0.64
N LEU A 112 3.36 15.17 1.09
CA LEU A 112 4.34 14.25 1.70
C LEU A 112 3.81 13.60 2.98
N ASN A 113 3.08 14.33 3.82
CA ASN A 113 2.44 13.76 5.00
C ASN A 113 1.35 12.74 4.61
N GLY A 114 0.57 13.03 3.56
CA GLY A 114 -0.41 12.10 3.00
C GLY A 114 0.25 10.81 2.55
N ALA A 115 1.30 10.91 1.71
CA ALA A 115 2.07 9.78 1.22
C ALA A 115 2.73 8.97 2.35
N ALA A 116 3.38 9.64 3.30
CA ALA A 116 4.00 8.98 4.46
C ALA A 116 2.98 8.26 5.34
N SER A 117 1.80 8.85 5.54
CA SER A 117 0.72 8.25 6.31
C SER A 117 0.13 7.03 5.59
N ALA A 118 -0.05 7.11 4.28
CA ALA A 118 -0.48 5.97 3.46
C ALA A 118 0.54 4.84 3.52
N LEU A 119 1.82 5.13 3.29
CA LEU A 119 2.89 4.13 3.37
C LEU A 119 2.91 3.47 4.76
N LYS A 120 2.84 4.26 5.83
CA LYS A 120 2.77 3.73 7.20
C LYS A 120 1.58 2.79 7.37
N LYS A 121 0.38 3.14 6.91
CA LYS A 121 -0.80 2.26 7.03
C LYS A 121 -0.60 0.91 6.35
N ILE A 122 0.16 0.86 5.26
CA ILE A 122 0.38 -0.35 4.47
C ILE A 122 1.57 -1.17 4.99
N THR A 123 2.57 -0.52 5.61
CA THR A 123 3.79 -1.19 6.09
C THR A 123 3.79 -1.52 7.59
N THR A 124 2.76 -1.15 8.36
CA THR A 124 2.78 -1.30 9.84
C THR A 124 2.39 -2.70 10.31
N THR A 125 1.79 -3.53 9.45
CA THR A 125 1.41 -4.89 9.85
C THR A 125 2.65 -5.78 9.86
N LYS A 126 3.18 -6.05 11.06
CA LYS A 126 4.33 -6.93 11.32
C LYS A 126 3.94 -8.32 11.80
N THR A 127 2.65 -8.58 11.93
CA THR A 127 2.12 -9.85 12.39
C THR A 127 1.25 -10.42 11.29
N GLU A 128 1.64 -11.57 10.78
CA GLU A 128 0.83 -12.44 9.94
C GLU A 128 -0.16 -13.20 10.84
N ILE A 129 -1.44 -13.22 10.47
CA ILE A 129 -2.46 -13.98 11.19
C ILE A 129 -2.89 -15.11 10.28
N ALA A 130 -2.65 -16.35 10.71
CA ALA A 130 -3.19 -17.54 10.10
C ALA A 130 -4.45 -17.97 10.87
N LEU A 131 -5.52 -18.25 10.14
CA LEU A 131 -6.72 -18.85 10.69
C LEU A 131 -6.60 -20.35 10.49
N VAL A 132 -6.66 -21.10 11.59
CA VAL A 132 -6.58 -22.55 11.60
C VAL A 132 -7.85 -23.10 12.21
N ASP A 133 -8.60 -23.84 11.42
CA ASP A 133 -9.90 -24.37 11.79
C ASP A 133 -9.81 -25.85 12.13
N VAL A 134 -10.74 -26.28 12.98
CA VAL A 134 -11.03 -27.68 13.26
C VAL A 134 -12.30 -28.06 12.50
N TYR A 135 -12.17 -28.98 11.56
CA TYR A 135 -13.27 -29.44 10.72
C TYR A 135 -13.70 -30.86 11.09
N VAL A 136 -15.00 -31.10 11.07
CA VAL A 136 -15.63 -32.42 11.20
C VAL A 136 -16.55 -32.67 10.02
N ASN A 137 -17.03 -33.91 9.86
CA ASN A 137 -18.05 -34.20 8.86
C ASN A 137 -19.31 -33.35 9.10
N ALA A 138 -20.00 -32.93 8.04
CA ALA A 138 -21.17 -32.07 8.15
C ALA A 138 -22.34 -32.72 8.91
N ASP A 139 -22.40 -34.06 8.94
CA ASP A 139 -23.39 -34.83 9.71
C ASP A 139 -22.95 -35.17 11.14
N ASP A 140 -21.73 -34.78 11.54
CA ASP A 140 -21.25 -34.94 12.90
C ASP A 140 -22.08 -34.10 13.89
N THR A 141 -22.20 -34.60 15.12
CA THR A 141 -22.97 -33.95 16.20
C THR A 141 -22.20 -32.87 16.94
N ALA A 142 -20.87 -32.82 16.84
CA ALA A 142 -20.03 -31.83 17.48
C ALA A 142 -20.29 -30.43 16.92
N GLU A 143 -20.48 -29.45 17.80
CA GLU A 143 -20.68 -28.04 17.43
C GLU A 143 -19.54 -27.14 17.95
N THR A 144 -18.84 -27.57 19.01
CA THR A 144 -17.69 -26.86 19.57
C THR A 144 -16.49 -27.79 19.77
N ILE A 145 -15.31 -27.21 20.06
CA ILE A 145 -14.11 -28.02 20.34
C ILE A 145 -14.27 -28.96 21.53
N GLU A 146 -15.05 -28.55 22.55
CA GLU A 146 -15.32 -29.38 23.73
C GLU A 146 -16.13 -30.65 23.41
N ASP A 147 -16.93 -30.63 22.33
CA ASP A 147 -17.68 -31.80 21.87
C ASP A 147 -16.76 -32.84 21.21
N ALA A 148 -15.59 -32.42 20.70
CA ALA A 148 -14.59 -33.27 20.05
C ALA A 148 -13.70 -34.02 21.06
N ASN A 149 -14.21 -34.28 22.27
CA ASN A 149 -13.43 -34.94 23.31
C ASN A 149 -13.12 -36.41 22.97
N GLY A 150 -11.83 -36.75 22.91
CA GLY A 150 -11.38 -38.10 22.53
C GLY A 150 -11.40 -38.38 21.02
N TYR A 151 -11.59 -37.35 20.20
CA TYR A 151 -11.50 -37.46 18.75
C TYR A 151 -10.06 -37.69 18.32
N ARG A 152 -9.91 -38.34 17.17
CA ARG A 152 -8.64 -38.49 16.47
C ARG A 152 -8.54 -37.42 15.38
N PHE A 153 -7.54 -36.55 15.49
CA PHE A 153 -7.40 -35.37 14.64
C PHE A 153 -6.39 -35.60 13.51
N GLY A 154 -6.81 -35.40 12.26
CA GLY A 154 -5.91 -35.35 11.11
C GLY A 154 -5.10 -34.05 11.09
N VAL A 155 -3.81 -34.14 10.80
CA VAL A 155 -2.92 -33.01 10.52
C VAL A 155 -2.06 -33.29 9.29
N LEU A 156 -1.60 -32.24 8.60
CA LEU A 156 -0.66 -32.40 7.48
C LEU A 156 0.74 -32.72 7.98
N SER A 157 1.48 -33.60 7.30
CA SER A 157 2.79 -34.05 7.74
C SER A 157 3.89 -32.99 7.57
N GLU A 158 3.86 -32.23 6.48
CA GLU A 158 4.91 -31.27 6.12
C GLU A 158 4.40 -29.84 5.93
N LEU A 159 3.19 -29.67 5.40
CA LEU A 159 2.67 -28.35 5.07
C LEU A 159 2.13 -27.64 6.31
N ASP A 160 2.55 -26.38 6.50
CA ASP A 160 2.00 -25.47 7.52
C ASP A 160 2.10 -25.96 8.97
N ARG A 161 3.13 -26.78 9.26
CA ARG A 161 3.35 -27.37 10.58
C ARG A 161 3.45 -26.34 11.70
N GLU A 162 4.12 -25.21 11.44
CA GLU A 162 4.27 -24.16 12.44
C GLU A 162 2.91 -23.65 12.93
N ASN A 163 1.99 -23.35 12.00
CA ASN A 163 0.63 -22.91 12.33
C ASN A 163 -0.20 -24.03 12.96
N THR A 164 -0.11 -25.23 12.40
CA THR A 164 -0.89 -26.39 12.86
C THR A 164 -0.49 -26.79 14.28
N ASP A 165 0.80 -26.85 14.58
CA ASP A 165 1.31 -27.25 15.88
C ASP A 165 0.98 -26.20 16.96
N GLU A 166 0.98 -24.89 16.61
CA GLU A 166 0.50 -23.84 17.53
C GLU A 166 -1.00 -23.94 17.80
N ALA A 167 -1.81 -24.19 16.77
CA ALA A 167 -3.25 -24.42 16.93
C ALA A 167 -3.52 -25.66 17.79
N VAL A 168 -2.80 -26.77 17.58
CA VAL A 168 -2.85 -27.96 18.42
C VAL A 168 -2.50 -27.64 19.88
N SER A 169 -1.50 -26.79 20.13
CA SER A 169 -1.16 -26.35 21.49
C SER A 169 -2.33 -25.61 22.15
N LYS A 170 -3.01 -24.71 21.41
CA LYS A 170 -4.18 -23.99 21.92
C LYS A 170 -5.37 -24.91 22.16
N ILE A 171 -5.63 -25.85 21.26
CA ILE A 171 -6.67 -26.88 21.44
C ILE A 171 -6.39 -27.71 22.71
N ASN A 172 -5.15 -28.13 22.93
CA ASN A 172 -4.77 -28.88 24.12
C ASN A 172 -4.98 -28.07 25.41
N GLU A 173 -4.73 -26.75 25.38
CA GLU A 173 -5.00 -25.85 26.49
C GLU A 173 -6.50 -25.71 26.77
N ASP A 174 -7.32 -25.55 25.75
CA ASP A 174 -8.79 -25.43 25.86
C ASP A 174 -9.42 -26.72 26.41
N LEU A 175 -8.95 -27.87 25.93
CA LEU A 175 -9.46 -29.19 26.32
C LEU A 175 -8.86 -29.72 27.64
N GLY A 176 -7.70 -29.21 28.03
CA GLY A 176 -6.98 -29.63 29.24
C GLY A 176 -6.30 -31.00 29.14
N TYR A 177 -6.09 -31.52 27.93
CA TYR A 177 -5.34 -32.75 27.66
C TYR A 177 -4.70 -32.72 26.25
N GLU A 178 -3.76 -33.63 25.99
CA GLU A 178 -3.12 -33.76 24.67
C GLU A 178 -4.01 -34.58 23.71
N ILE A 179 -4.46 -33.96 22.62
CA ILE A 179 -5.26 -34.63 21.59
C ILE A 179 -4.45 -35.68 20.82
N GLU A 180 -5.12 -36.72 20.33
CA GLU A 180 -4.49 -37.69 19.42
C GLU A 180 -4.45 -37.14 18.00
N THR A 181 -3.26 -37.11 17.39
CA THR A 181 -3.07 -36.66 16.00
C THR A 181 -2.62 -37.79 15.07
N ALA A 182 -3.08 -37.74 13.82
CA ALA A 182 -2.67 -38.62 12.74
C ALA A 182 -2.18 -37.78 11.55
N GLU A 183 -1.01 -38.10 11.03
CA GLU A 183 -0.37 -37.33 9.95
C GLU A 183 -0.78 -37.83 8.56
N TYR A 184 -1.06 -36.88 7.66
CA TYR A 184 -1.44 -37.12 6.28
C TYR A 184 -0.55 -36.35 5.31
N GLY A 185 -0.24 -36.95 4.15
CA GLY A 185 0.70 -36.35 3.19
C GLY A 185 0.14 -35.17 2.40
N ASN A 186 -1.19 -35.04 2.31
CA ASN A 186 -1.87 -33.93 1.64
C ASN A 186 -3.32 -33.80 2.13
N TYR A 187 -3.94 -32.66 1.77
CA TYR A 187 -5.29 -32.28 2.19
C TYR A 187 -6.36 -33.26 1.68
N MET A 188 -6.21 -33.81 0.47
CA MET A 188 -7.17 -34.78 -0.08
C MET A 188 -7.23 -36.04 0.77
N GLN A 189 -6.07 -36.62 1.12
CA GLN A 189 -6.01 -37.82 1.97
C GLN A 189 -6.63 -37.59 3.35
N MET A 190 -6.45 -36.40 3.91
CA MET A 190 -6.99 -36.04 5.22
C MET A 190 -8.51 -35.88 5.20
N VAL A 191 -9.05 -35.22 4.18
CA VAL A 191 -10.49 -35.07 3.98
C VAL A 191 -11.16 -36.42 3.70
N ASP A 192 -10.59 -37.21 2.79
CA ASP A 192 -11.09 -38.55 2.49
C ASP A 192 -11.12 -39.44 3.75
N ALA A 193 -10.14 -39.28 4.65
CA ALA A 193 -10.08 -40.02 5.90
C ALA A 193 -11.16 -39.61 6.92
N VAL A 194 -11.51 -38.33 7.02
CA VAL A 194 -12.67 -37.89 7.85
C VAL A 194 -13.97 -38.42 7.27
N GLU A 195 -14.16 -38.38 5.96
CA GLU A 195 -15.39 -38.88 5.33
C GLU A 195 -15.54 -40.41 5.43
N ALA A 196 -14.41 -41.12 5.41
CA ALA A 196 -14.35 -42.55 5.65
C ALA A 196 -14.51 -42.93 7.14
N ASN A 197 -14.60 -41.94 8.05
CA ASN A 197 -14.59 -42.13 9.51
C ASN A 197 -13.33 -42.87 10.01
N GLU A 198 -12.18 -42.67 9.36
CA GLU A 198 -10.87 -43.16 9.83
C GLU A 198 -10.24 -42.25 10.89
N ILE A 199 -10.63 -40.97 10.84
CA ILE A 199 -10.40 -39.91 11.82
C ILE A 199 -11.72 -39.14 11.99
N ASP A 200 -11.87 -38.46 13.12
CA ASP A 200 -13.14 -37.82 13.48
C ASP A 200 -13.14 -36.32 13.11
N ALA A 201 -11.96 -35.69 13.17
CA ALA A 201 -11.76 -34.29 12.83
C ALA A 201 -10.44 -34.10 12.07
N PHE A 202 -10.28 -32.97 11.38
CA PHE A 202 -8.99 -32.53 10.87
C PHE A 202 -8.73 -31.06 11.16
N ILE A 203 -7.46 -30.72 11.35
CA ILE A 203 -7.00 -29.36 11.64
C ILE A 203 -6.34 -28.82 10.37
N LEU A 204 -6.84 -27.71 9.84
CA LEU A 204 -6.34 -27.16 8.59
C LEU A 204 -6.45 -25.64 8.58
N ASN A 205 -5.42 -25.00 8.01
CA ASN A 205 -5.49 -23.58 7.70
C ASN A 205 -6.62 -23.31 6.70
N THR A 206 -7.50 -22.38 7.06
CA THR A 206 -8.70 -22.04 6.28
C THR A 206 -8.36 -21.66 4.85
N ALA A 207 -7.19 -21.06 4.61
CA ALA A 207 -6.75 -20.70 3.26
C ALA A 207 -6.52 -21.92 2.34
N TYR A 208 -6.23 -23.11 2.87
CA TYR A 208 -6.09 -24.33 2.06
C TYR A 208 -7.44 -24.94 1.65
N MET A 209 -8.52 -24.62 2.36
CA MET A 209 -9.87 -25.03 1.96
C MET A 209 -10.26 -24.43 0.61
N GLU A 210 -9.81 -23.21 0.30
CA GLU A 210 -10.02 -22.59 -1.01
C GLU A 210 -9.33 -23.36 -2.14
N ILE A 211 -8.11 -23.86 -1.89
CA ILE A 211 -7.37 -24.67 -2.88
C ILE A 211 -8.12 -25.98 -3.13
N LEU A 212 -8.57 -26.62 -2.05
CA LEU A 212 -9.29 -27.88 -2.13
C LEU A 212 -10.62 -27.73 -2.89
N ALA A 213 -11.37 -26.66 -2.65
CA ALA A 213 -12.61 -26.37 -3.37
C ALA A 213 -12.41 -26.16 -4.89
N ASP A 214 -11.21 -25.76 -5.32
CA ASP A 214 -10.85 -25.63 -6.73
C ASP A 214 -10.49 -26.98 -7.39
N MET A 215 -10.34 -28.06 -6.60
CA MET A 215 -9.97 -29.39 -7.10
C MET A 215 -11.17 -30.20 -7.60
N GLU A 216 -10.91 -31.02 -8.62
CA GLU A 216 -11.92 -31.94 -9.15
C GLU A 216 -12.30 -32.99 -8.10
N GLY A 217 -13.59 -33.08 -7.78
CA GLY A 217 -14.12 -34.01 -6.77
C GLY A 217 -14.31 -33.38 -5.38
N TYR A 218 -13.87 -32.15 -5.17
CA TYR A 218 -13.94 -31.46 -3.87
C TYR A 218 -14.65 -30.10 -3.93
N GLN A 219 -15.32 -29.78 -5.05
CA GLN A 219 -15.97 -28.47 -5.24
C GLN A 219 -17.07 -28.14 -4.23
N ASN A 220 -17.66 -29.16 -3.59
CA ASN A 220 -18.69 -29.03 -2.57
C ASN A 220 -18.16 -29.34 -1.15
N ILE A 221 -16.85 -29.21 -0.93
CA ILE A 221 -16.25 -29.53 0.38
C ILE A 221 -16.89 -28.73 1.53
N SER A 222 -17.27 -27.47 1.30
CA SER A 222 -17.94 -26.63 2.30
C SER A 222 -19.33 -27.15 2.72
N GLU A 223 -19.93 -28.05 1.95
CA GLU A 223 -21.19 -28.72 2.29
C GLU A 223 -20.97 -30.07 2.97
N ARG A 224 -19.75 -30.63 2.85
CA ARG A 224 -19.37 -31.96 3.33
C ARG A 224 -18.70 -31.93 4.69
N VAL A 225 -18.08 -30.81 5.04
CA VAL A 225 -17.45 -30.60 6.35
C VAL A 225 -17.94 -29.30 6.97
N LYS A 226 -17.93 -29.23 8.30
CA LYS A 226 -18.25 -28.02 9.06
C LYS A 226 -17.11 -27.68 10.03
N SER A 227 -16.84 -26.39 10.21
CA SER A 227 -15.88 -25.89 11.20
C SER A 227 -16.56 -25.81 12.57
N ILE A 228 -15.91 -26.35 13.60
CA ILE A 228 -16.39 -26.35 15.00
C ILE A 228 -15.57 -25.44 15.91
N ALA A 229 -14.39 -25.00 15.44
CA ALA A 229 -13.52 -24.07 16.14
C ALA A 229 -12.56 -23.39 15.16
N GLU A 230 -12.25 -22.12 15.40
CA GLU A 230 -11.29 -21.32 14.65
C GLU A 230 -10.24 -20.78 15.63
N TYR A 231 -8.97 -20.95 15.29
CA TYR A 231 -7.82 -20.52 16.09
C TYR A 231 -6.98 -19.51 15.30
N GLU A 232 -6.83 -18.31 15.85
CA GLU A 232 -5.91 -17.30 15.32
C GLU A 232 -4.47 -17.61 15.77
N VAL A 233 -3.59 -17.86 14.80
CA VAL A 233 -2.15 -18.07 15.01
C VAL A 233 -1.38 -16.85 14.52
N GLU A 234 -0.68 -16.18 15.44
CA GLU A 234 0.06 -14.95 15.16
C GLU A 234 1.54 -15.24 14.90
N HIS A 235 1.99 -15.08 13.66
CA HIS A 235 3.41 -15.06 13.34
C HIS A 235 3.91 -13.63 13.25
N LYS A 236 4.89 -13.27 14.08
CA LYS A 236 5.70 -12.08 13.78
C LYS A 236 6.48 -12.39 12.53
N THR A 237 6.10 -11.77 11.41
CA THR A 237 6.93 -11.81 10.22
C THR A 237 8.22 -11.09 10.60
N GLU A 238 9.28 -11.86 10.85
CA GLU A 238 10.62 -11.34 10.70
C GLU A 238 10.71 -10.99 9.21
N ILE A 239 10.36 -9.76 8.86
CA ILE A 239 10.80 -9.17 7.59
C ILE A 239 12.28 -9.44 7.66
N SER A 240 12.73 -10.40 6.86
CA SER A 240 14.13 -10.68 6.74
C SER A 240 14.68 -9.36 6.23
N GLU A 241 15.24 -8.57 7.14
CA GLU A 241 16.30 -7.64 6.84
C GLU A 241 17.46 -8.53 6.35
N LYS A 242 17.24 -9.28 5.24
CA LYS A 242 18.31 -9.53 4.31
C LYS A 242 18.84 -8.11 4.13
N PRO A 243 20.06 -7.81 4.60
CA PRO A 243 20.64 -6.51 4.35
C PRO A 243 20.40 -6.32 2.86
N VAL A 244 19.81 -5.18 2.48
CA VAL A 244 19.73 -4.77 1.08
C VAL A 244 21.14 -4.99 0.58
N VAL A 245 21.38 -6.15 -0.05
CA VAL A 245 22.73 -6.54 -0.42
C VAL A 245 23.10 -5.39 -1.32
N GLU A 246 24.18 -4.67 -0.99
CA GLU A 246 24.66 -3.58 -1.83
C GLU A 246 24.86 -4.19 -3.22
N LYS A 247 23.81 -4.14 -4.02
CA LYS A 247 23.81 -4.72 -5.34
C LYS A 247 24.58 -3.70 -6.12
N THR A 248 25.83 -4.07 -6.38
CA THR A 248 26.70 -3.45 -7.37
C THR A 248 26.10 -3.53 -8.80
N SER A 249 24.98 -4.22 -8.96
CA SER A 249 24.19 -4.30 -10.18
C SER A 249 23.30 -3.06 -10.35
N ASP A 250 23.41 -2.40 -11.51
CA ASP A 250 22.49 -1.34 -11.93
C ASP A 250 21.05 -1.85 -12.17
N THR A 251 20.82 -3.17 -12.07
CA THR A 251 19.52 -3.82 -12.31
C THR A 251 19.04 -4.59 -11.08
N PHE A 252 17.76 -4.43 -10.75
CA PHE A 252 17.07 -5.18 -9.71
C PHE A 252 15.65 -5.57 -10.15
N THR A 253 15.10 -6.62 -9.54
CA THR A 253 13.74 -7.11 -9.82
C THR A 253 12.86 -7.04 -8.57
N VAL A 254 11.67 -6.45 -8.73
CA VAL A 254 10.64 -6.38 -7.68
C VAL A 254 9.44 -7.23 -8.10
N TYR A 255 9.00 -8.14 -7.25
CA TYR A 255 7.74 -8.85 -7.44
C TYR A 255 6.58 -8.06 -6.84
N VAL A 256 5.56 -7.77 -7.64
CA VAL A 256 4.32 -7.11 -7.21
C VAL A 256 3.24 -8.18 -7.08
N SER A 257 2.75 -8.35 -5.85
CA SER A 257 1.74 -9.33 -5.43
C SER A 257 0.46 -8.60 -5.00
N GLY A 258 -0.66 -8.87 -5.69
CA GLY A 258 -1.98 -8.35 -5.35
C GLY A 258 -2.86 -9.46 -4.80
N ILE A 259 -3.22 -9.36 -3.52
CA ILE A 259 -3.98 -10.35 -2.77
C ILE A 259 -5.49 -10.10 -2.92
N ASP A 260 -6.26 -11.17 -3.14
CA ASP A 260 -7.72 -11.16 -3.35
C ASP A 260 -8.50 -11.00 -2.04
N THR A 261 -8.18 -9.99 -1.23
CA THR A 261 -8.85 -9.73 0.06
C THR A 261 -9.07 -8.24 0.32
N GLU A 262 -10.11 -7.96 1.10
CA GLU A 262 -10.26 -6.70 1.83
C GLU A 262 -9.65 -6.83 3.24
N GLY A 263 -9.45 -5.70 3.93
CA GLY A 263 -9.02 -5.72 5.33
C GLY A 263 -7.50 -5.73 5.51
N VAL A 264 -6.97 -6.59 6.39
CA VAL A 264 -5.56 -6.54 6.78
C VAL A 264 -4.70 -7.31 5.77
N VAL A 265 -3.57 -6.71 5.35
CA VAL A 265 -2.64 -7.32 4.38
C VAL A 265 -2.01 -8.62 4.90
N SER A 266 -2.03 -8.86 6.22
CA SER A 266 -1.49 -10.05 6.86
C SER A 266 -2.26 -11.34 6.56
N THR A 267 -3.50 -11.28 6.08
CA THR A 267 -4.26 -12.49 5.77
C THR A 267 -3.62 -13.24 4.60
N LYS A 268 -3.32 -14.53 4.78
CA LYS A 268 -2.94 -15.42 3.68
C LYS A 268 -4.12 -15.63 2.75
N SER A 269 -3.92 -15.40 1.46
CA SER A 269 -4.93 -15.64 0.43
C SER A 269 -4.25 -15.69 -0.93
N ARG A 270 -5.01 -16.00 -1.97
CA ARG A 270 -4.55 -16.09 -3.35
C ARG A 270 -3.92 -14.78 -3.83
N SER A 271 -2.85 -14.90 -4.62
CA SER A 271 -2.25 -13.77 -5.33
C SER A 271 -2.83 -13.69 -6.74
N ASP A 272 -3.73 -12.75 -6.95
CA ASP A 272 -4.44 -12.55 -8.22
C ASP A 272 -3.67 -11.69 -9.21
N VAL A 273 -2.74 -10.86 -8.70
CA VAL A 273 -1.84 -10.03 -9.50
C VAL A 273 -0.42 -10.51 -9.28
N ASN A 274 0.24 -10.96 -10.35
CA ASN A 274 1.60 -11.48 -10.30
C ASN A 274 2.45 -10.79 -11.36
N ILE A 275 3.08 -9.67 -10.99
CA ILE A 275 3.87 -8.85 -11.91
C ILE A 275 5.33 -8.79 -11.46
N LEU A 276 6.25 -9.19 -12.33
CA LEU A 276 7.67 -8.89 -12.15
C LEU A 276 8.00 -7.53 -12.75
N MET A 277 8.61 -6.67 -11.95
CA MET A 277 9.11 -5.37 -12.36
C MET A 277 10.65 -5.38 -12.33
N THR A 278 11.27 -5.45 -13.50
CA THR A 278 12.74 -5.34 -13.62
C THR A 278 13.11 -3.91 -13.94
N VAL A 279 13.92 -3.30 -13.06
CA VAL A 279 14.35 -1.90 -13.16
C VAL A 279 15.82 -1.86 -13.49
N ASN A 280 16.19 -1.19 -14.57
CA ASN A 280 17.58 -0.90 -14.91
C ASN A 280 17.87 0.59 -14.73
N THR A 281 18.58 0.91 -13.65
CA THR A 281 18.86 2.29 -13.23
C THR A 281 19.87 3.00 -14.14
N LYS A 282 20.66 2.25 -14.94
CA LYS A 282 21.61 2.82 -15.92
C LYS A 282 20.92 3.27 -17.20
N THR A 283 20.06 2.42 -17.76
CA THR A 283 19.31 2.70 -18.99
C THR A 283 18.02 3.48 -18.76
N LYS A 284 17.58 3.61 -17.48
CA LYS A 284 16.31 4.24 -17.08
C LYS A 284 15.10 3.52 -17.68
N GLN A 285 15.18 2.20 -17.79
CA GLN A 285 14.11 1.36 -18.33
C GLN A 285 13.51 0.51 -17.22
N VAL A 286 12.19 0.32 -17.31
CA VAL A 286 11.42 -0.60 -16.47
C VAL A 286 10.69 -1.57 -17.40
N LEU A 287 10.85 -2.86 -17.16
CA LEU A 287 10.09 -3.92 -17.81
C LEU A 287 9.09 -4.49 -16.81
N LEU A 288 7.82 -4.50 -17.18
CA LEU A 288 6.75 -5.17 -16.44
C LEU A 288 6.40 -6.47 -17.16
N VAL A 289 6.42 -7.59 -16.43
CA VAL A 289 6.03 -8.91 -16.92
C VAL A 289 4.88 -9.41 -16.07
N ASN A 290 3.68 -9.40 -16.64
CA ASN A 290 2.49 -9.94 -15.99
C ASN A 290 2.36 -11.45 -16.27
N THR A 291 2.26 -12.25 -15.20
CA THR A 291 1.99 -13.68 -15.29
C THR A 291 0.54 -13.94 -14.89
N PRO A 292 -0.31 -14.49 -15.76
CA PRO A 292 -1.72 -14.74 -15.44
C PRO A 292 -1.91 -15.59 -14.19
N ARG A 293 -2.94 -15.27 -13.38
CA ARG A 293 -3.23 -15.97 -12.11
C ARG A 293 -3.47 -17.47 -12.28
N ASP A 294 -4.07 -17.86 -13.40
CA ASP A 294 -4.46 -19.24 -13.72
C ASP A 294 -3.37 -19.99 -14.50
N TYR A 295 -2.17 -19.40 -14.63
CA TYR A 295 -1.08 -20.06 -15.36
C TYR A 295 -0.64 -21.32 -14.61
N TYR A 296 -0.66 -22.46 -15.30
CA TYR A 296 -0.34 -23.75 -14.70
C TYR A 296 1.19 -23.90 -14.61
N VAL A 297 1.77 -23.81 -13.42
CA VAL A 297 3.21 -23.69 -13.16
C VAL A 297 3.66 -24.62 -12.03
N PRO A 298 4.93 -25.08 -12.02
CA PRO A 298 5.43 -25.88 -10.90
C PRO A 298 5.58 -25.02 -9.64
N LEU A 299 5.05 -25.48 -8.51
CA LEU A 299 5.21 -24.80 -7.22
C LEU A 299 6.36 -25.43 -6.41
N PRO A 300 7.32 -24.65 -5.91
CA PRO A 300 8.48 -25.18 -5.19
C PRO A 300 8.09 -25.91 -3.90
N ILE A 301 7.05 -25.43 -3.21
CA ILE A 301 6.54 -26.02 -1.96
C ILE A 301 5.99 -27.44 -2.13
N SER A 302 5.62 -27.81 -3.36
CA SER A 302 5.03 -29.12 -3.69
C SER A 302 6.03 -30.07 -4.36
N GLY A 303 7.33 -29.80 -4.23
CA GLY A 303 8.37 -30.57 -4.95
C GLY A 303 8.30 -30.41 -6.48
N GLY A 304 7.65 -29.34 -6.97
CA GLY A 304 7.48 -29.08 -8.40
C GLY A 304 6.19 -29.63 -9.02
N ALA A 305 5.23 -30.12 -8.22
CA ALA A 305 3.89 -30.38 -8.73
C ALA A 305 3.28 -29.07 -9.28
N ARG A 306 2.46 -29.22 -10.33
CA ARG A 306 1.93 -28.07 -11.06
C ARG A 306 0.57 -27.67 -10.53
N ASP A 307 0.37 -26.37 -10.39
CA ASP A 307 -0.88 -25.75 -9.99
C ASP A 307 -1.02 -24.36 -10.63
N LYS A 308 -2.17 -23.70 -10.47
CA LYS A 308 -2.36 -22.30 -10.83
C LYS A 308 -1.42 -21.42 -10.00
N LEU A 309 -0.77 -20.46 -10.64
CA LEU A 309 0.13 -19.51 -9.97
C LEU A 309 -0.51 -18.81 -8.76
N THR A 310 -1.79 -18.50 -8.83
CA THR A 310 -2.50 -17.78 -7.76
C THR A 310 -2.49 -18.50 -6.41
N HIS A 311 -2.45 -19.84 -6.40
CA HIS A 311 -2.36 -20.66 -5.19
C HIS A 311 -1.00 -20.51 -4.50
N ALA A 312 0.06 -20.12 -5.22
CA ALA A 312 1.35 -19.82 -4.62
C ALA A 312 1.24 -18.73 -3.53
N GLY A 313 0.28 -17.79 -3.66
CA GLY A 313 0.06 -16.72 -2.68
C GLY A 313 -0.48 -17.23 -1.33
N ILE A 314 -1.24 -18.33 -1.34
CA ILE A 314 -1.77 -18.95 -0.11
C ILE A 314 -0.63 -19.50 0.75
N TYR A 315 0.39 -20.07 0.10
CA TYR A 315 1.60 -20.55 0.77
C TYR A 315 2.60 -19.43 1.13
N GLY A 316 2.24 -18.17 0.94
CA GLY A 316 3.09 -17.01 1.22
C GLY A 316 3.73 -16.36 -0.01
N VAL A 317 4.22 -15.14 0.19
CA VAL A 317 4.81 -14.34 -0.90
C VAL A 317 6.11 -14.95 -1.42
N GLU A 318 6.87 -15.61 -0.55
CA GLU A 318 8.10 -16.33 -0.87
C GLU A 318 7.85 -17.49 -1.84
N THR A 319 6.76 -18.22 -1.66
CA THR A 319 6.36 -19.31 -2.58
C THR A 319 6.02 -18.75 -3.96
N SER A 320 5.34 -17.60 -4.02
CA SER A 320 5.06 -16.91 -5.29
C SER A 320 6.35 -16.45 -5.98
N MET A 321 7.27 -15.83 -5.22
CA MET A 321 8.58 -15.41 -5.74
C MET A 321 9.39 -16.60 -6.27
N GLY A 322 9.50 -17.68 -5.49
CA GLY A 322 10.22 -18.90 -5.89
C GLY A 322 9.61 -19.56 -7.12
N THR A 323 8.28 -19.53 -7.26
CA THR A 323 7.57 -20.01 -8.46
C THR A 323 7.95 -19.21 -9.70
N LEU A 324 7.93 -17.88 -9.61
CA LEU A 324 8.29 -17.00 -10.73
C LEU A 324 9.78 -17.08 -11.08
N ASP A 325 10.65 -17.15 -10.07
CA ASP A 325 12.09 -17.32 -10.24
C ASP A 325 12.42 -18.64 -10.95
N MET A 326 11.73 -19.73 -10.58
CA MET A 326 11.84 -21.02 -11.28
C MET A 326 11.30 -20.95 -12.70
N LEU A 327 10.15 -20.31 -12.91
CA LEU A 327 9.51 -20.19 -14.23
C LEU A 327 10.37 -19.42 -15.23
N TYR A 328 10.99 -18.33 -14.79
CA TYR A 328 11.75 -17.42 -15.65
C TYR A 328 13.28 -17.64 -15.59
N GLY A 329 13.77 -18.48 -14.68
CA GLY A 329 15.20 -18.65 -14.45
C GLY A 329 15.86 -17.37 -13.93
N THR A 330 15.16 -16.63 -13.07
CA THR A 330 15.58 -15.34 -12.52
C THR A 330 15.75 -15.41 -11.00
N SER A 331 16.15 -14.29 -10.40
CA SER A 331 16.11 -14.10 -8.95
C SER A 331 15.43 -12.78 -8.65
N THR A 332 14.40 -12.84 -7.82
CA THR A 332 13.66 -11.68 -7.36
C THR A 332 14.35 -11.08 -6.13
N ASP A 333 14.52 -9.76 -6.12
CA ASP A 333 15.29 -9.06 -5.09
C ASP A 333 14.42 -8.52 -3.96
N TYR A 334 13.26 -8.00 -4.35
CA TYR A 334 12.31 -7.37 -3.46
C TYR A 334 10.91 -7.82 -3.82
N TYR A 335 9.98 -7.66 -2.89
CA TYR A 335 8.57 -7.77 -3.19
C TYR A 335 7.79 -6.56 -2.68
N PHE A 336 6.65 -6.33 -3.31
CA PHE A 336 5.64 -5.39 -2.88
C PHE A 336 4.31 -6.12 -2.87
N ARG A 337 3.76 -6.33 -1.66
CA ARG A 337 2.51 -7.06 -1.45
C ARG A 337 1.44 -6.09 -0.98
N LEU A 338 0.26 -6.15 -1.59
CA LEU A 338 -0.88 -5.34 -1.21
C LEU A 338 -2.19 -6.10 -1.42
N ASN A 339 -3.24 -5.66 -0.73
CA ASN A 339 -4.62 -6.14 -0.93
C ASN A 339 -5.49 -4.97 -1.46
N PHE A 340 -6.80 -5.16 -1.54
CA PHE A 340 -7.71 -4.13 -2.09
C PHE A 340 -7.69 -2.84 -1.28
N SER A 341 -7.78 -2.93 0.05
CA SER A 341 -7.78 -1.75 0.93
C SER A 341 -6.45 -0.98 0.85
N GLY A 342 -5.33 -1.71 0.73
CA GLY A 342 -4.01 -1.13 0.50
C GLY A 342 -3.92 -0.41 -0.84
N PHE A 343 -4.42 -1.03 -1.91
CA PHE A 343 -4.47 -0.44 -3.26
C PHE A 343 -5.22 0.90 -3.26
N GLU A 344 -6.47 0.90 -2.77
CA GLU A 344 -7.31 2.11 -2.73
C GLU A 344 -6.65 3.23 -1.94
N THR A 345 -6.08 2.89 -0.78
CA THR A 345 -5.37 3.83 0.08
C THR A 345 -4.19 4.49 -0.63
N ILE A 346 -3.43 3.76 -1.45
CA ILE A 346 -2.31 4.32 -2.23
C ILE A 346 -2.85 5.30 -3.26
N ILE A 347 -3.82 4.87 -4.08
CA ILE A 347 -4.36 5.67 -5.17
C ILE A 347 -4.98 6.97 -4.64
N ASP A 348 -5.78 6.90 -3.58
CA ASP A 348 -6.38 8.08 -2.98
C ASP A 348 -5.35 9.02 -2.36
N ALA A 349 -4.27 8.48 -1.78
CA ALA A 349 -3.17 9.29 -1.26
C ALA A 349 -2.37 10.01 -2.36
N LEU A 350 -2.34 9.46 -3.57
CA LEU A 350 -1.78 10.12 -4.75
C LEU A 350 -2.74 11.17 -5.35
N GLY A 351 -3.99 11.21 -4.89
CA GLY A 351 -5.03 12.08 -5.43
C GLY A 351 -5.69 11.51 -6.69
N GLY A 352 -5.65 10.19 -6.88
CA GLY A 352 -6.09 9.50 -8.08
C GLY A 352 -4.97 9.29 -9.10
N VAL A 353 -5.27 8.56 -10.17
CA VAL A 353 -4.35 8.25 -11.27
C VAL A 353 -4.99 8.51 -12.62
N ASP A 354 -4.19 8.98 -13.59
CA ASP A 354 -4.62 9.21 -14.96
C ASP A 354 -4.23 8.01 -15.84
N VAL A 355 -5.21 7.23 -16.31
CA VAL A 355 -4.98 6.03 -17.12
C VAL A 355 -5.67 6.10 -18.47
N TYR A 356 -5.01 5.55 -19.49
CA TYR A 356 -5.59 5.41 -20.82
C TYR A 356 -6.31 4.06 -20.97
N SER A 357 -7.63 4.08 -21.13
CA SER A 357 -8.41 2.89 -21.47
C SER A 357 -8.49 2.69 -22.99
N ASP A 358 -8.21 1.47 -23.46
CA ASP A 358 -8.37 1.13 -24.87
C ASP A 358 -9.85 0.89 -25.23
N TYR A 359 -10.67 0.54 -24.23
CA TYR A 359 -12.05 0.12 -24.42
C TYR A 359 -13.00 0.89 -23.50
N GLU A 360 -14.25 0.94 -23.93
CA GLU A 360 -15.39 1.31 -23.08
C GLU A 360 -15.85 0.09 -22.28
N PHE A 361 -16.03 0.23 -20.97
CA PHE A 361 -16.62 -0.84 -20.16
C PHE A 361 -17.23 -0.31 -18.86
N VAL A 362 -18.04 -1.16 -18.21
CA VAL A 362 -18.61 -0.90 -16.89
C VAL A 362 -18.10 -1.95 -15.93
N THR A 363 -17.60 -1.54 -14.77
CA THR A 363 -16.98 -2.41 -13.77
C THR A 363 -17.75 -2.40 -12.44
N LEU A 364 -17.42 -3.36 -11.57
CA LEU A 364 -18.00 -3.53 -10.24
C LEU A 364 -19.54 -3.58 -10.27
N HIS A 365 -20.10 -4.46 -11.10
CA HIS A 365 -21.54 -4.72 -11.21
C HIS A 365 -22.40 -3.49 -11.57
N GLY A 366 -21.86 -2.57 -12.36
CA GLY A 366 -22.62 -1.39 -12.82
C GLY A 366 -22.21 -0.07 -12.17
N ASN A 367 -21.31 -0.11 -11.19
CA ASN A 367 -21.01 1.05 -10.35
C ASN A 367 -20.14 2.11 -11.04
N TYR A 368 -19.24 1.71 -11.94
CA TYR A 368 -18.32 2.65 -12.58
C TYR A 368 -18.25 2.43 -14.08
N TYR A 369 -18.40 3.52 -14.81
CA TYR A 369 -18.23 3.58 -16.26
C TYR A 369 -16.83 4.09 -16.60
N ILE A 370 -16.12 3.35 -17.45
CA ILE A 370 -14.79 3.70 -17.95
C ILE A 370 -14.93 4.03 -19.43
N ALA A 371 -14.58 5.27 -19.79
CA ALA A 371 -14.61 5.73 -21.17
C ALA A 371 -13.35 5.28 -21.92
N PRO A 372 -13.40 5.07 -23.25
CA PRO A 372 -12.19 4.95 -24.04
C PRO A 372 -11.41 6.27 -24.01
N GLY A 373 -10.08 6.20 -23.93
CA GLY A 373 -9.21 7.38 -23.78
C GLY A 373 -8.73 7.60 -22.35
N MET A 374 -8.34 8.84 -22.03
CA MET A 374 -7.82 9.21 -20.71
C MET A 374 -8.94 9.30 -19.68
N ASN A 375 -8.74 8.64 -18.54
CA ASN A 375 -9.63 8.67 -17.38
C ASN A 375 -8.82 9.01 -16.14
N HIS A 376 -9.34 9.93 -15.34
CA HIS A 376 -8.84 10.18 -13.99
C HIS A 376 -9.63 9.32 -12.99
N LEU A 377 -8.96 8.42 -12.29
CA LEU A 377 -9.57 7.42 -11.42
C LEU A 377 -9.13 7.59 -9.97
N ASN A 378 -10.08 7.67 -9.04
CA ASN A 378 -9.82 7.52 -7.61
C ASN A 378 -9.61 6.04 -7.22
N GLY A 379 -9.36 5.74 -5.94
CA GLY A 379 -9.07 4.39 -5.45
C GLY A 379 -10.08 3.34 -5.89
N ASN A 380 -11.37 3.56 -5.64
CA ASN A 380 -12.43 2.60 -5.98
C ASN A 380 -12.57 2.41 -7.50
N GLN A 381 -12.47 3.50 -8.26
CA GLN A 381 -12.55 3.45 -9.72
C GLN A 381 -11.34 2.72 -10.33
N ALA A 382 -10.15 3.00 -9.81
CA ALA A 382 -8.92 2.34 -10.22
C ALA A 382 -8.96 0.84 -9.85
N LEU A 383 -9.53 0.49 -8.69
CA LEU A 383 -9.69 -0.90 -8.28
C LEU A 383 -10.64 -1.63 -9.24
N GLY A 384 -11.77 -1.02 -9.59
CA GLY A 384 -12.67 -1.55 -10.61
C GLY A 384 -11.99 -1.70 -11.98
N PHE A 385 -11.16 -0.74 -12.38
CA PHE A 385 -10.43 -0.76 -13.65
C PHE A 385 -9.45 -1.94 -13.76
N VAL A 386 -8.76 -2.30 -12.66
CA VAL A 386 -7.78 -3.40 -12.64
C VAL A 386 -8.38 -4.78 -12.34
N ARG A 387 -9.63 -4.83 -11.86
CA ARG A 387 -10.35 -6.08 -11.57
C ARG A 387 -11.21 -6.57 -12.73
N GLU A 388 -11.67 -5.67 -13.60
CA GLU A 388 -12.55 -6.03 -14.71
C GLU A 388 -11.87 -6.99 -15.69
N ARG A 389 -12.62 -8.01 -16.11
CA ARG A 389 -12.13 -9.11 -16.95
C ARG A 389 -13.17 -9.52 -17.99
N TYR A 390 -14.42 -9.73 -17.56
CA TYR A 390 -15.44 -10.40 -18.38
C TYR A 390 -15.98 -9.52 -19.51
N SER A 391 -16.01 -8.21 -19.30
CA SER A 391 -16.43 -7.25 -20.33
C SER A 391 -15.30 -6.85 -21.28
N LEU A 392 -14.05 -7.25 -21.02
CA LEU A 392 -12.90 -6.91 -21.86
C LEU A 392 -12.75 -7.90 -23.03
N PRO A 393 -12.50 -7.44 -24.28
CA PRO A 393 -12.35 -8.32 -25.43
C PRO A 393 -11.26 -9.38 -25.28
N GLY A 394 -10.12 -9.04 -24.68
CA GLY A 394 -9.02 -9.95 -24.39
C GLY A 394 -9.10 -10.65 -23.03
N GLY A 395 -10.20 -10.50 -22.30
CA GLY A 395 -10.41 -11.13 -21.00
C GLY A 395 -9.29 -10.80 -20.00
N ASP A 396 -8.72 -11.84 -19.40
CA ASP A 396 -7.67 -11.71 -18.38
C ASP A 396 -6.38 -11.07 -18.89
N HIS A 397 -6.07 -11.26 -20.18
CA HIS A 397 -4.89 -10.62 -20.78
C HIS A 397 -5.03 -9.09 -20.78
N ASP A 398 -6.21 -8.58 -21.14
CA ASP A 398 -6.45 -7.13 -21.10
C ASP A 398 -6.57 -6.60 -19.67
N ARG A 399 -7.08 -7.40 -18.73
CA ARG A 399 -6.99 -7.10 -17.29
C ARG A 399 -5.54 -6.89 -16.82
N GLY A 400 -4.64 -7.79 -17.19
CA GLY A 400 -3.21 -7.67 -16.90
C GLY A 400 -2.56 -6.43 -17.53
N LYS A 401 -2.97 -6.04 -18.75
CA LYS A 401 -2.54 -4.77 -19.35
C LYS A 401 -3.04 -3.56 -18.55
N ASN A 402 -4.29 -3.57 -18.13
CA ASN A 402 -4.87 -2.50 -17.30
C ASN A 402 -4.13 -2.36 -15.96
N GLN A 403 -3.77 -3.48 -15.31
CA GLN A 403 -2.93 -3.47 -14.12
C GLN A 403 -1.56 -2.80 -14.37
N MET A 404 -0.87 -3.17 -15.46
CA MET A 404 0.40 -2.54 -15.83
C MET A 404 0.27 -1.05 -16.21
N LYS A 405 -0.87 -0.63 -16.77
CA LYS A 405 -1.14 0.79 -17.04
C LYS A 405 -1.30 1.59 -15.75
N VAL A 406 -1.94 1.04 -14.73
CA VAL A 406 -2.04 1.68 -13.42
C VAL A 406 -0.67 1.79 -12.74
N ILE A 407 0.18 0.76 -12.82
CA ILE A 407 1.57 0.82 -12.28
C ILE A 407 2.39 1.93 -12.97
N LYS A 408 2.11 2.19 -14.25
CA LYS A 408 2.83 3.20 -15.04
C LYS A 408 2.36 4.64 -14.76
N ALA A 409 1.08 4.82 -14.43
CA ALA A 409 0.48 6.12 -14.12
C ALA A 409 1.01 6.61 -12.77
#